data_AF-X8I6F0-F1
#
_entry.id   AF-X8I6F0-F1
#
_cell.length_a   1.000
_cell.length_b   1.000
_cell.length_c   1.000
_cell.angle_alpha   90.00
_cell.angle_beta   90.00
_cell.angle_gamma   90.00
#
_symmetry.space_group_name_H-M   'P 1'
#
loop_
_entity.id
_entity.type
_entity.pdbx_description
1 polymer ?
#
loop_
_entity_poly.entity_id
_entity_poly.type
_entity_poly.pdbx_seq_one_letter_code
_entity_poly.pdbx_strand_id
1 'polypeptide(L)'
;MPSRGRFRLDILLRQQQGERLQRYLPSDIKIAHKCGDLDNLENDGGIIWLGGKAYILVILTNGMPNLQCKQTIGKISKFVYDKMEE
;
A
#
# COMPACT_ATOMS: atom_id res chain seq x y z
N MET A 1 18.86 10.73 18.89
CA MET A 1 17.87 10.96 17.80
C MET A 1 17.74 9.69 16.98
N PRO A 2 16.53 9.33 16.49
CA PRO A 2 16.38 8.21 15.57
C PRO A 2 17.21 8.43 14.30
N SER A 3 17.67 7.35 13.67
CA SER A 3 18.30 7.46 12.35
C SER A 3 17.31 8.04 11.33
N ARG A 4 17.82 8.75 10.31
CA ARG A 4 16.98 9.32 9.23
C ARG A 4 16.12 8.27 8.53
N GLY A 5 16.58 7.02 8.46
CA GLY A 5 15.80 5.90 7.93
C GLY A 5 14.59 5.57 8.79
N ARG A 6 14.79 5.45 10.11
CA ARG A 6 13.71 5.14 11.06
C ARG A 6 12.64 6.23 11.08
N PHE A 7 13.05 7.49 11.08
CA PHE A 7 12.12 8.62 11.00
C PHE A 7 11.22 8.59 9.76
N ARG A 8 11.77 8.26 8.58
CA ARG A 8 10.98 8.14 7.34
C ARG A 8 9.98 6.98 7.39
N LEU A 9 10.38 5.84 7.94
CA LEU A 9 9.47 4.70 8.13
C LEU A 9 8.33 5.05 9.09
N ASP A 10 8.63 5.75 10.18
CA ASP A 10 7.61 6.18 11.15
C ASP A 10 6.58 7.13 10.52
N ILE A 11 6.99 7.96 9.56
CA ILE A 11 6.06 8.81 8.79
C ILE A 11 5.18 7.95 7.87
N LEU A 12 5.78 7.05 7.10
CA LEU A 12 5.04 6.21 6.15
C LEU A 12 4.05 5.25 6.84
N LEU A 13 4.35 4.81 8.07
CA LEU A 13 3.48 3.98 8.90
C LEU A 13 2.24 4.72 9.43
N ARG A 14 2.23 6.06 9.38
CA ARG A 14 1.13 6.91 9.87
C ARG A 14 0.26 7.46 8.74
N GLN A 15 0.38 6.91 7.54
CA GLN A 15 -0.42 7.31 6.40
C GLN A 15 -1.92 7.05 6.67
N GLN A 16 -2.77 8.05 6.35
CA GLN A 16 -4.19 8.02 6.68
C GLN A 16 -5.07 7.54 5.52
N GLN A 17 -4.57 7.59 4.28
CA GLN A 17 -5.33 7.20 3.10
C GLN A 17 -5.31 5.67 2.88
N GLY A 18 -6.27 4.96 3.49
CA GLY A 18 -6.38 3.49 3.45
C GLY A 18 -7.19 2.90 2.27
N GLU A 19 -7.38 3.65 1.19
CA GLU A 19 -8.30 3.24 0.10
C GLU A 19 -7.65 2.42 -1.02
N ARG A 20 -6.37 2.06 -0.91
CA ARG A 20 -5.57 1.49 -2.00
C ARG A 20 -5.00 0.14 -1.60
N LEU A 21 -3.72 0.05 -1.23
CA LEU A 21 -3.10 -1.24 -0.84
C LEU A 21 -3.85 -1.93 0.30
N GLN A 22 -4.42 -1.15 1.22
CA GLN A 22 -5.11 -1.62 2.44
C GLN A 22 -6.53 -2.11 2.17
N ARG A 23 -7.16 -1.71 1.06
CA ARG A 23 -8.62 -1.71 0.88
C ARG A 23 -9.31 -3.04 1.18
N TYR A 24 -8.64 -4.16 0.90
CA TYR A 24 -9.18 -5.51 1.10
C TYR A 24 -8.28 -6.39 1.99
N LEU A 25 -7.34 -5.77 2.70
CA LEU A 25 -6.46 -6.46 3.66
C LEU A 25 -7.05 -6.36 5.08
N PRO A 26 -6.62 -7.23 6.02
CA PRO A 26 -6.93 -7.07 7.43
C PRO A 26 -6.59 -5.67 7.94
N SER A 27 -7.42 -5.10 8.83
CA SER A 27 -7.27 -3.71 9.29
C SER A 27 -6.04 -3.48 10.18
N ASP A 28 -5.48 -4.54 10.75
CA ASP A 28 -4.29 -4.54 11.60
C ASP A 28 -2.99 -4.79 10.82
N ILE A 29 -3.07 -4.94 9.49
CA ILE A 29 -1.89 -5.14 8.66
C ILE A 29 -0.96 -3.92 8.76
N LYS A 30 0.30 -4.18 9.11
CA LYS A 30 1.30 -3.12 9.19
C LYS A 30 1.80 -2.79 7.79
N ILE A 31 1.55 -1.55 7.36
CA ILE A 31 1.97 -1.06 6.04
C ILE A 31 2.60 0.33 6.17
N ALA A 32 3.82 0.46 5.68
CA ALA A 32 4.49 1.75 5.50
C ALA A 32 4.40 2.12 4.02
N HIS A 33 3.57 3.10 3.66
CA HIS A 33 3.28 3.36 2.25
C HIS A 33 3.12 4.84 1.89
N LYS A 34 3.17 5.10 0.59
CA LYS A 34 2.86 6.38 -0.02
C LYS A 34 1.97 6.20 -1.24
N CYS A 35 0.83 6.87 -1.16
CA CYS A 35 -0.11 7.07 -2.24
C CYS A 35 0.27 8.25 -3.14
N GLY A 36 -0.26 8.29 -4.35
CA GLY A 36 -0.24 9.48 -5.20
C GLY A 36 -1.34 9.41 -6.25
N ASP A 37 -1.94 10.54 -6.58
CA ASP A 37 -3.11 10.61 -7.45
C ASP A 37 -3.12 11.87 -8.31
N LEU A 38 -3.76 11.73 -9.47
CA LEU A 38 -4.19 12.78 -10.41
C LEU A 38 -5.52 12.32 -11.02
N ASP A 39 -6.13 13.14 -11.88
CA ASP A 39 -7.34 12.73 -12.60
C ASP A 39 -7.09 11.46 -13.42
N ASN A 40 -7.92 10.44 -13.19
CA ASN A 40 -7.87 9.14 -13.82
C ASN A 40 -6.54 8.38 -13.64
N LEU A 41 -5.87 8.62 -12.50
CA LEU A 41 -4.58 8.04 -12.14
C LEU A 41 -4.49 7.85 -10.63
N GLU A 42 -4.11 6.65 -10.20
CA GLU A 42 -3.85 6.36 -8.79
C GLU A 42 -2.65 5.43 -8.66
N ASN A 43 -1.84 5.70 -7.66
CA ASN A 43 -0.64 4.95 -7.34
C ASN A 43 -0.61 4.68 -5.84
N ASP A 44 -0.05 3.54 -5.46
CA ASP A 44 0.32 3.28 -4.07
C ASP A 44 1.50 2.31 -4.02
N GLY A 45 2.44 2.60 -3.14
CA GLY A 45 3.64 1.79 -2.96
C GLY A 45 4.04 1.73 -1.50
N GLY A 46 4.35 0.53 -1.01
CA GLY A 46 4.64 0.35 0.41
C GLY A 46 5.40 -0.92 0.74
N ILE A 47 5.86 -0.96 2.00
CA ILE A 47 6.41 -2.12 2.67
C ILE A 47 5.30 -2.73 3.51
N ILE A 48 5.03 -4.02 3.29
CA ILE A 48 4.00 -4.79 3.99
C ILE A 48 4.70 -5.84 4.84
N TRP A 49 4.34 -5.91 6.13
CA TRP A 49 4.86 -6.93 7.04
C TRP A 49 3.82 -8.03 7.24
N LEU A 50 4.23 -9.29 7.03
CA LEU A 50 3.37 -10.47 7.11
C LEU A 50 4.17 -11.66 7.66
N GLY A 51 3.70 -12.30 8.74
CA GLY A 51 4.28 -13.55 9.24
C GLY A 51 5.79 -13.50 9.56
N GLY A 52 6.31 -12.36 10.04
CA GLY A 52 7.74 -12.15 10.30
C GLY A 52 8.59 -11.85 9.06
N LYS A 53 7.98 -11.85 7.87
CA LYS A 53 8.59 -11.42 6.61
C LYS A 53 8.13 -10.00 6.27
N ALA A 54 8.81 -9.37 5.32
CA ALA A 54 8.39 -8.11 4.71
C ALA A 54 8.55 -8.19 3.21
N TYR A 55 7.60 -7.60 2.48
CA TYR A 55 7.69 -7.44 1.02
C TYR A 55 7.36 -6.02 0.61
N ILE A 56 7.87 -5.63 -0.56
CA ILE A 56 7.60 -4.34 -1.17
C ILE A 56 6.62 -4.57 -2.32
N LEU A 57 5.53 -3.80 -2.33
CA LEU A 57 4.57 -3.81 -3.42
C LEU A 57 4.35 -2.38 -3.90
N VAL A 58 4.43 -2.20 -5.22
CA VAL A 58 4.18 -0.91 -5.89
C VAL A 58 3.22 -1.17 -7.04
N ILE A 59 2.09 -0.46 -7.05
CA ILE A 59 1.09 -0.56 -8.11
C ILE A 59 0.83 0.85 -8.63
N LEU A 60 1.04 1.01 -9.93
CA LEU A 60 0.81 2.26 -10.65
C LEU A 60 -0.30 2.05 -11.66
N THR A 61 -1.30 2.93 -11.67
CA THR A 61 -2.46 2.81 -12.56
C THR A 61 -2.75 4.12 -13.25
N ASN A 62 -3.23 4.06 -14.49
CA ASN A 62 -3.65 5.22 -15.26
C ASN A 62 -4.80 4.83 -16.21
N GLY A 63 -5.45 5.83 -16.80
CA GLY A 63 -6.42 5.64 -17.89
C GLY A 63 -7.79 5.11 -17.45
N MET A 64 -8.14 5.21 -16.17
CA MET A 64 -9.44 4.79 -15.62
C MET A 64 -9.89 5.76 -14.52
N PRO A 65 -11.20 5.86 -14.23
CA PRO A 65 -11.69 6.64 -13.09
C PRO A 65 -10.99 6.27 -11.78
N ASN A 66 -10.65 7.27 -10.95
CA ASN A 66 -9.90 7.11 -9.70
C ASN A 66 -10.46 6.00 -8.79
N LEU A 67 -11.77 5.89 -8.66
CA LEU A 67 -12.39 4.83 -7.86
C LEU A 67 -12.03 3.43 -8.39
N GLN A 68 -12.09 3.24 -9.70
CA GLN A 68 -11.73 1.98 -10.36
C GLN A 68 -10.24 1.69 -10.19
N CYS A 69 -9.38 2.70 -10.37
CA CYS A 69 -7.96 2.58 -10.09
C CYS A 69 -7.67 2.12 -8.65
N LYS A 70 -8.26 2.78 -7.63
CA LYS A 70 -8.12 2.39 -6.23
C LYS A 70 -8.61 0.95 -5.98
N GLN A 71 -9.71 0.53 -6.63
CA GLN A 71 -10.23 -0.84 -6.50
C GLN A 71 -9.29 -1.87 -7.12
N THR A 72 -8.74 -1.56 -8.29
CA THR A 72 -7.74 -2.39 -8.97
C THR A 72 -6.49 -2.55 -8.11
N ILE A 73 -5.96 -1.47 -7.53
CA ILE A 73 -4.84 -1.53 -6.59
C ILE A 73 -5.16 -2.46 -5.41
N GLY A 74 -6.32 -2.29 -4.78
CA GLY A 74 -6.74 -3.14 -3.66
C GLY A 74 -6.85 -4.62 -4.05
N LYS A 75 -7.41 -4.94 -5.21
CA LYS A 75 -7.58 -6.33 -5.67
C LYS A 75 -6.22 -7.00 -5.94
N ILE A 76 -5.30 -6.29 -6.60
CA ILE A 76 -3.93 -6.79 -6.84
C ILE A 76 -3.20 -6.95 -5.50
N SER A 77 -3.32 -5.99 -4.59
CA SER A 77 -2.72 -6.06 -3.25
C SER A 77 -3.20 -7.28 -2.47
N LYS A 78 -4.51 -7.56 -2.48
CA LYS A 78 -5.08 -8.76 -1.86
C LYS A 78 -4.56 -10.05 -2.48
N PHE A 79 -4.53 -10.13 -3.80
CA PHE A 79 -3.99 -11.29 -4.50
C PHE A 79 -2.53 -11.58 -4.12
N VAL A 80 -1.69 -10.53 -4.08
CA VAL A 80 -0.29 -10.68 -3.66
C VAL A 80 -0.19 -11.06 -2.19
N TYR A 81 -0.97 -10.42 -1.30
CA TYR A 81 -1.02 -10.76 0.11
C TYR A 81 -1.32 -12.25 0.33
N ASP A 82 -2.35 -12.77 -0.34
CA ASP A 82 -2.75 -14.18 -0.22
C ASP A 82 -1.64 -15.12 -0.65
N LYS A 83 -0.90 -14.76 -1.71
CA LYS A 83 0.25 -15.53 -2.18
C LYS A 83 1.48 -15.46 -1.28
N MET A 84 1.61 -14.41 -0.47
CA MET A 84 2.70 -14.27 0.48
C MET A 84 2.38 -14.91 1.84
N GLU A 85 1.10 -15.21 2.10
CA GLU A 85 0.60 -15.89 3.29
C GLU A 85 0.74 -17.41 3.20
N GLU A 86 0.70 -17.97 1.98
CA GLU A 86 1.08 -19.36 1.64
C GLU A 86 2.54 -19.70 2.02
#